data_AF-A0A7Y2E9H0-F1
#
_entry.id   AF-A0A7Y2E9H0-F1
#
_cell.length_a   1.000
_cell.length_b   1.000
_cell.length_c   1.000
_cell.angle_alpha   90.00
_cell.angle_beta   90.00
_cell.angle_gamma   90.00
#
_symmetry.space_group_name_H-M   'P 1'
#
loop_
_entity.id
_entity.type
_entity.pdbx_description
1 polymer ?
#
loop_
_entity_poly.entity_id
_entity_poly.type
_entity_poly.pdbx_seq_one_letter_code
_entity_poly.pdbx_strand_id
1 'polypeptide(L)'
;LEGDLSEERRSHHIVTRLGFLGALWRHLGKDSLLLYRGMVTKKLWGDQRNTFVSSSFSEEVSKSHYLSAPELNGVLLRQNVEVSRVFMTYLETEAMSKQFLEAEAVLFYSADAFF
;
A
#
# COMPACT_ATOMS: atom_id res chain seq x y z
N LEU A 1 -3.18 15.29 22.54
CA LEU A 1 -1.72 15.31 22.69
C LEU A 1 -1.25 16.65 22.14
N GLU A 2 -0.58 17.48 22.95
CA GLU A 2 0.04 18.73 22.49
C GLU A 2 1.54 18.49 22.22
N GLY A 3 2.16 19.33 21.37
CA GLY A 3 3.59 19.21 20.99
C GLY A 3 3.83 18.42 19.70
N ASP A 4 4.99 17.75 19.58
CA ASP A 4 5.43 17.03 18.36
C ASP A 4 4.49 15.92 17.88
N LEU A 5 3.56 15.46 18.72
CA LEU A 5 2.56 14.45 18.42
C LEU A 5 1.14 15.01 18.32
N SER A 6 0.99 16.32 18.11
CA SER A 6 -0.32 16.94 17.97
C SER A 6 -1.10 16.39 16.79
N GLU A 7 -2.43 16.35 16.93
CA GLU A 7 -3.31 15.92 15.84
C GLU A 7 -3.13 16.79 14.60
N GLU A 8 -3.06 18.11 14.79
CA GLU A 8 -2.82 19.07 13.72
C GLU A 8 -1.53 18.77 12.94
N ARG A 9 -0.42 18.51 13.63
CA ARG A 9 0.86 18.19 12.98
C ARG A 9 0.81 16.84 12.25
N ARG A 10 0.16 15.83 12.83
CA ARG A 10 -0.02 14.52 12.16
C ARG A 10 -0.87 14.67 10.91
N SER A 11 -1.96 15.41 10.98
CA SER A 11 -2.82 15.70 9.83
C SER A 11 -2.05 16.46 8.75
N HIS A 12 -1.29 17.49 9.13
CA HIS A 12 -0.46 18.24 8.18
C HIS A 12 0.61 17.37 7.52
N HIS A 13 1.27 16.48 8.28
CA HIS A 13 2.25 15.53 7.75
C HIS A 13 1.61 14.56 6.74
N ILE A 14 0.46 13.97 7.08
CA ILE A 14 -0.29 13.05 6.21
C ILE A 14 -0.69 13.74 4.91
N VAL A 15 -1.32 14.91 4.99
CA VAL A 15 -1.77 15.66 3.80
C VAL A 15 -0.60 16.09 2.93
N THR A 16 0.49 16.56 3.53
CA THR A 16 1.70 16.94 2.78
C THR A 16 2.29 15.74 2.05
N ARG A 17 2.36 14.58 2.70
CA ARG A 17 2.89 13.35 2.08
C ARG A 17 2.02 12.89 0.91
N LEU A 18 0.71 12.94 1.06
CA LEU A 18 -0.25 12.65 -0.02
C LEU A 18 -0.10 13.60 -1.20
N GLY A 19 0.00 14.90 -0.90
CA GLY A 19 0.22 15.93 -1.92
C GLY A 19 1.52 15.69 -2.69
N PHE A 20 2.60 15.37 -1.99
CA PHE A 20 3.90 15.07 -2.59
C PHE A 20 3.85 13.84 -3.51
N LEU A 21 3.33 12.71 -3.02
CA LEU A 21 3.23 11.48 -3.83
C LEU A 21 2.31 11.68 -5.04
N GLY A 22 1.18 12.34 -4.84
CA GLY A 22 0.26 12.69 -5.92
C GLY A 22 0.90 13.57 -6.98
N ALA A 23 1.71 14.56 -6.59
CA ALA A 23 2.44 15.42 -7.51
C ALA A 23 3.55 14.67 -8.24
N LEU A 24 4.30 13.80 -7.54
CA LEU A 24 5.37 13.00 -8.13
C LEU A 24 4.84 12.08 -9.25
N TRP A 25 3.80 11.29 -8.97
CA TRP A 25 3.28 10.36 -9.97
C TRP A 25 2.65 11.08 -11.16
N ARG A 26 1.94 12.19 -10.92
CA ARG A 26 1.44 13.05 -12.01
C ARG A 26 2.57 13.63 -12.86
N HIS A 27 3.68 14.05 -12.24
CA HIS A 27 4.86 14.51 -12.97
C HIS A 27 5.46 13.41 -13.85
N LEU A 28 5.37 12.14 -13.41
CA LEU A 28 5.76 10.96 -14.19
C LEU A 28 4.68 10.49 -15.19
N GLY A 29 3.57 11.24 -15.34
CA GLY A 29 2.47 10.89 -16.25
C GLY A 29 1.66 9.67 -15.81
N LYS A 30 1.58 9.40 -14.51
CA LYS A 30 0.86 8.26 -13.93
C LYS A 30 -0.29 8.74 -13.04
N ASP A 31 -1.51 8.33 -13.41
CA ASP A 31 -2.70 8.54 -12.59
C ASP A 31 -3.09 7.28 -11.79
N SER A 32 -2.60 6.11 -12.22
CA SER A 32 -2.77 4.84 -11.53
C SER A 32 -1.47 4.01 -11.51
N LEU A 33 -1.36 3.14 -10.51
CA LEU A 33 -0.22 2.28 -10.25
C LEU A 33 -0.67 0.81 -10.25
N LEU A 34 0.06 -0.04 -10.95
CA LEU A 34 -0.15 -1.48 -10.91
C LEU A 34 0.51 -2.04 -9.63
N LEU A 35 -0.31 -2.60 -8.75
CA LEU A 35 0.11 -3.17 -7.48
C LEU A 35 -0.38 -4.61 -7.33
N TYR A 36 0.35 -5.35 -6.50
CA TYR A 36 0.06 -6.73 -6.16
C TYR A 36 -0.18 -6.84 -4.66
N ARG A 37 -1.06 -7.76 -4.27
CA ARG A 37 -1.29 -8.08 -2.86
C ARG A 37 -1.44 -9.58 -2.69
N GLY A 38 -0.51 -10.18 -1.97
CA GLY A 38 -0.63 -11.55 -1.51
C GLY A 38 -1.11 -11.60 -0.08
N MET A 39 -2.05 -12.49 0.21
CA MET A 39 -2.51 -12.74 1.58
C MET A 39 -2.99 -14.18 1.73
N VAL A 40 -3.01 -14.65 2.97
CA VAL A 40 -3.59 -15.93 3.36
C VAL A 40 -4.77 -15.70 4.29
N THR A 41 -5.85 -16.47 4.12
CA THR A 41 -7.06 -16.32 4.93
C THR A 41 -7.77 -17.64 5.18
N LYS A 42 -8.38 -17.75 6.36
CA LYS A 42 -9.32 -18.84 6.69
C LYS A 42 -10.66 -18.68 5.97
N LYS A 43 -11.04 -17.46 5.60
CA LYS A 43 -12.30 -17.14 4.92
C LYS A 43 -12.03 -16.17 3.77
N LEU A 44 -12.40 -16.54 2.55
CA LEU A 44 -12.25 -15.68 1.36
C LEU A 44 -13.10 -14.40 1.44
N TRP A 45 -14.18 -14.43 2.22
CA TRP A 45 -15.13 -13.33 2.35
C TRP A 45 -15.36 -13.04 3.84
N GLY A 46 -15.28 -11.77 4.22
CA GLY A 46 -15.50 -11.31 5.59
C GLY A 46 -15.57 -9.79 5.65
N ASP A 47 -15.95 -9.26 6.82
CA ASP A 47 -16.09 -7.82 7.03
C ASP A 47 -14.79 -7.11 6.69
N GLN A 48 -14.87 -6.20 5.73
CA GLN A 48 -13.76 -5.37 5.36
C GLN A 48 -13.50 -4.39 6.49
N ARG A 49 -12.28 -4.44 7.02
CA ARG A 49 -11.86 -3.54 8.09
C ARG A 49 -11.38 -2.26 7.43
N ASN A 50 -11.85 -1.11 7.91
CA ASN A 50 -11.44 0.23 7.49
C ASN A 50 -9.99 0.54 7.93
N THR A 51 -9.03 -0.27 7.49
CA THR A 51 -7.62 -0.19 7.85
C THR A 51 -6.78 0.10 6.61
N PHE A 52 -5.51 0.44 6.81
CA PHE A 52 -4.56 0.49 5.71
C PHE A 52 -4.46 -0.86 5.00
N VAL A 53 -4.20 -0.77 3.69
CA VAL A 53 -3.96 -1.91 2.82
C VAL A 53 -2.50 -1.91 2.43
N SER A 54 -1.77 -2.95 2.79
CA SER A 54 -0.41 -3.19 2.28
C SER A 54 -0.49 -3.88 0.91
N SER A 55 0.33 -3.42 -0.02
CA SER A 55 0.49 -3.93 -1.38
C SER A 55 1.93 -3.73 -1.82
N SER A 56 2.34 -4.35 -2.92
CA SER A 56 3.70 -4.28 -3.43
C SER A 56 3.72 -3.98 -4.92
N PHE A 57 4.72 -3.24 -5.38
CA PHE A 57 5.03 -3.12 -6.81
C PHE A 57 5.63 -4.43 -7.38
N SER A 58 6.04 -5.37 -6.53
CA SER A 58 6.61 -6.66 -6.91
C SER A 58 5.58 -7.79 -6.77
N GLU A 59 5.30 -8.45 -7.90
CA GLU A 59 4.48 -9.66 -7.92
C GLU A 59 5.15 -10.79 -7.12
N GLU A 60 6.47 -10.89 -7.17
CA GLU A 60 7.25 -11.94 -6.49
C GLU A 60 7.14 -11.81 -4.96
N VAL A 61 7.28 -10.59 -4.43
CA VAL A 61 7.08 -10.31 -3.00
C VAL A 61 5.67 -10.70 -2.59
N SER A 62 4.67 -10.29 -3.36
CA SER A 62 3.27 -10.65 -3.09
C SER A 62 3.04 -12.15 -3.14
N LYS A 63 3.65 -12.88 -4.08
CA LYS A 63 3.59 -14.35 -4.14
C LYS A 63 4.14 -15.00 -2.88
N SER A 64 5.18 -14.44 -2.25
CA SER A 64 5.72 -14.99 -1.00
C SER A 64 4.69 -14.98 0.13
N HIS A 65 3.89 -13.90 0.25
CA HIS A 65 2.80 -13.82 1.23
C HIS A 65 1.63 -14.73 0.89
N TYR A 66 1.31 -14.89 -0.41
CA TYR A 66 0.31 -15.86 -0.87
C TYR A 66 0.70 -17.31 -0.51
N LEU A 67 1.99 -17.64 -0.55
CA LEU A 67 2.52 -18.98 -0.26
C LEU A 67 2.87 -19.21 1.22
N SER A 68 2.72 -18.21 2.10
CA SER A 68 3.30 -18.25 3.46
C SER A 68 2.59 -19.23 4.41
N ALA A 69 1.37 -19.65 4.09
CA ALA A 69 0.58 -20.59 4.90
C ALA A 69 -0.21 -21.54 3.97
N PRO A 70 0.41 -22.65 3.51
CA PRO A 70 -0.18 -23.57 2.53
C PRO A 70 -1.50 -24.24 2.98
N GLU A 71 -1.76 -24.28 4.28
CA GLU A 71 -2.97 -24.83 4.88
C GLU A 71 -4.18 -23.87 4.84
N LEU A 72 -3.95 -22.61 4.47
CA LEU A 72 -4.97 -21.57 4.34
C LEU A 72 -5.29 -21.27 2.87
N ASN A 73 -6.37 -20.54 2.62
CA ASN A 73 -6.65 -20.05 1.28
C ASN A 73 -5.67 -18.91 0.96
N GLY A 74 -4.84 -19.08 -0.05
CA GLY A 74 -4.03 -18.00 -0.61
C GLY A 74 -4.87 -17.15 -1.57
N VAL A 75 -4.70 -15.83 -1.50
CA VAL A 75 -5.24 -14.87 -2.48
C VAL A 75 -4.10 -14.01 -3.00
N LEU A 76 -3.95 -13.95 -4.33
CA LEU A 76 -3.07 -13.00 -5.00
C LEU A 76 -3.93 -12.06 -5.85
N LEU A 77 -3.90 -10.79 -5.50
CA LEU A 77 -4.60 -9.73 -6.23
C LEU A 77 -3.60 -8.97 -7.09
N ARG A 78 -4.05 -8.62 -8.31
CA ARG A 78 -3.38 -7.69 -9.21
C ARG A 78 -4.35 -6.54 -9.46
N GLN A 79 -3.99 -5.34 -9.02
CA GLN A 79 -4.89 -4.20 -8.96
C GLN A 79 -4.27 -3.00 -9.64
N ASN A 80 -5.05 -2.31 -10.47
CA ASN A 80 -4.69 -0.96 -10.90
C ASN A 80 -5.28 0.03 -9.90
N VAL A 81 -4.43 0.76 -9.19
CA VAL A 81 -4.81 1.59 -8.04
C VAL A 81 -4.60 3.05 -8.38
N GLU A 82 -5.64 3.86 -8.22
CA GLU A 82 -5.56 5.32 -8.35
C GLU A 82 -4.51 5.91 -7.40
N VAL A 83 -3.66 6.80 -7.90
CA VAL A 83 -2.58 7.43 -7.12
C VAL A 83 -3.10 8.14 -5.87
N SER A 84 -4.33 8.67 -5.93
CA SER A 84 -5.00 9.33 -4.80
C SER A 84 -5.20 8.42 -3.58
N ARG A 85 -5.18 7.09 -3.77
CA ARG A 85 -5.28 6.10 -2.69
C ARG A 85 -3.93 5.75 -2.06
N VAL A 86 -2.82 6.11 -2.68
CA VAL A 86 -1.46 5.75 -2.23
C VAL A 86 -1.06 6.67 -1.09
N PHE A 87 -1.13 6.14 0.14
CA PHE A 87 -0.76 6.88 1.34
C PHE A 87 0.76 6.99 1.48
N MET A 88 1.46 5.88 1.26
CA MET A 88 2.91 5.87 1.25
C MET A 88 3.42 4.84 0.25
N THR A 89 4.59 5.14 -0.28
CA THR A 89 5.44 4.16 -0.94
C THR A 89 6.85 4.44 -0.50
N TYR A 90 7.68 3.41 -0.44
CA TYR A 90 9.11 3.62 -0.40
C TYR A 90 9.53 4.09 -1.80
N LEU A 91 9.80 5.38 -1.95
CA LEU A 91 10.60 5.87 -3.07
C LEU A 91 12.03 5.54 -2.70
N GLU A 92 12.38 4.29 -2.95
CA GLU A 92 13.68 3.78 -2.56
C GLU A 92 14.72 4.52 -3.38
N THR A 93 15.60 5.23 -2.69
CA THR A 93 16.93 5.46 -3.25
C THR A 93 17.61 4.09 -3.40
N GLU A 94 18.57 3.95 -4.31
CA GLU A 94 19.31 2.70 -4.53
C GLU A 94 19.92 2.10 -3.23
N ALA A 95 20.16 2.95 -2.22
CA ALA A 95 20.63 2.52 -0.91
C ALA A 95 19.54 1.83 -0.06
N MET A 96 18.26 2.22 -0.22
CA MET A 96 17.13 1.63 0.51
C MET A 96 16.67 0.32 -0.12
N SER A 97 16.74 0.20 -1.45
CA SER A 97 16.31 -1.00 -2.18
C SER A 97 17.17 -2.24 -1.93
N LYS A 98 18.37 -2.07 -1.37
CA LYS A 98 19.27 -3.18 -1.03
C LYS A 98 18.91 -3.86 0.29
N GLN A 99 18.22 -3.16 1.19
CA GLN A 99 17.84 -3.69 2.51
C GLN A 99 16.35 -4.02 2.62
N PHE A 100 15.50 -3.31 1.89
CA PHE A 100 14.06 -3.50 1.91
C PHE A 100 13.61 -3.97 0.52
N LEU A 101 13.35 -5.27 0.38
CA LEU A 101 12.96 -5.88 -0.90
C LEU A 101 11.44 -5.86 -1.12
N GLU A 102 10.68 -5.28 -0.18
CA GLU A 102 9.22 -5.40 -0.17
C GLU A 102 8.57 -4.60 -1.29
N ALA A 103 9.23 -3.54 -1.78
CA ALA A 103 8.67 -2.61 -2.76
C ALA A 103 7.24 -2.17 -2.36
N GLU A 104 7.06 -1.84 -1.07
CA GLU A 104 5.74 -1.68 -0.45
C GLU A 104 5.07 -0.35 -0.85
N ALA A 105 3.77 -0.45 -1.13
CA ALA A 105 2.82 0.64 -1.18
C ALA A 105 1.74 0.42 -0.11
N VAL A 106 1.56 1.42 0.76
CA VAL A 106 0.45 1.47 1.72
C VAL A 106 -0.66 2.32 1.16
N LEU A 107 -1.87 1.75 1.12
CA LEU A 107 -3.05 2.35 0.52
C LEU A 107 -4.09 2.68 1.58
N PHE A 108 -4.87 3.73 1.34
CA PHE A 108 -6.12 3.92 2.03
C PHE A 108 -7.16 2.88 1.62
N TYR A 109 -7.94 2.45 2.61
CA TYR A 109 -9.14 1.67 2.39
C TYR A 109 -10.10 2.39 1.43
N SER A 110 -10.77 1.61 0.58
CA SER A 110 -11.86 2.08 -0.26
C SER A 110 -12.91 0.97 -0.34
N ALA A 111 -14.17 1.31 -0.06
CA ALA A 111 -15.28 0.36 -0.08
C ALA A 111 -15.55 -0.21 -1.48
N ASP A 112 -15.19 0.54 -2.52
CA ASP A 112 -15.35 0.14 -3.92
C ASP A 112 -14.16 -0.68 -4.43
N ALA A 113 -13.09 -0.79 -3.62
CA ALA A 113 -11.93 -1.59 -3.94
C ALA A 113 -12.08 -3.01 -3.39
N PHE A 114 -11.51 -3.97 -4.10
CA PHE A 114 -11.42 -5.34 -3.60
C PHE A 114 -10.41 -5.39 -2.43
N PHE A 115 -10.93 -5.19 -1.21
CA PHE A 115 -10.21 -5.08 0.09
C PHE A 115 -9.45 -3.76 0.34
#